data_AF-A0A5F1YIE3-F1
#
_entry.id   AF-A0A5F1YIE3-F1
#
_cell.length_a   1.000
_cell.length_b   1.000
_cell.length_c   1.000
_cell.angle_alpha   90.00
_cell.angle_beta   90.00
_cell.angle_gamma   90.00
#
_symmetry.space_group_name_H-M   'P 1'
#
loop_
_entity.id
_entity.type
_entity.pdbx_description
1 polymer ?
#
loop_
_entity_poly.entity_id
_entity_poly.type
_entity_poly.pdbx_seq_one_letter_code
_entity_poly.pdbx_strand_id
1 'polypeptide(L)'
;MKKNTKYFLFILLHLIFLNCWGGIIYWKHFAHEYPDKTGTYIIFSVPSKFMFEDQKFDISKFDGRLYYEDKERLFSPLILINPVRNFDFFQQWYGGNQFLFFANCIYKISVPAGESSYEFEFDFGKETYGSLRKKILIPSDHSVILKFNPKVVEVPFIHPFDQASGNRNAEPIIKKWKIVEIDFDIYPSSQVKLDSECLNR
;
A
#
# COMPACT_ATOMS: atom_id res chain seq x y z
N MET A 1 -27.23 39.95 22.91
CA MET A 1 -26.74 38.56 22.91
C MET A 1 -26.07 38.15 21.58
N LYS A 2 -24.98 38.82 21.15
CA LYS A 2 -24.29 38.50 19.87
C LYS A 2 -22.85 37.94 20.02
N LYS A 3 -22.34 37.77 21.26
CA LYS A 3 -20.95 37.35 21.51
C LYS A 3 -20.72 35.82 21.53
N ASN A 4 -21.76 35.00 21.64
CA ASN A 4 -21.60 33.54 21.76
C ASN A 4 -21.55 32.78 20.41
N THR A 5 -22.01 33.38 19.31
CA THR A 5 -22.07 32.70 18.01
C THR A 5 -20.67 32.44 17.42
N LYS A 6 -19.69 33.33 17.66
CA LYS A 6 -18.31 33.16 17.15
C LYS A 6 -17.57 32.02 17.87
N TYR A 7 -17.76 31.87 19.18
CA TYR A 7 -17.16 30.77 19.95
C TYR A 7 -17.77 29.42 19.57
N PHE A 8 -19.08 29.35 19.37
CA PHE A 8 -19.74 28.14 18.89
C PHE A 8 -19.23 27.74 17.50
N LEU A 9 -19.07 28.70 16.58
CA LEU A 9 -18.52 28.42 15.25
C LEU A 9 -17.08 27.91 15.31
N PHE A 10 -16.25 28.46 16.19
CA PHE A 10 -14.86 28.04 16.36
C PHE A 10 -14.75 26.63 16.93
N ILE A 11 -15.56 26.30 17.95
CA ILE A 11 -15.63 24.95 18.52
C ILE A 11 -16.15 23.95 17.47
N LEU A 12 -17.18 24.31 16.71
CA LEU A 12 -17.70 23.49 15.62
C LEU A 12 -16.62 23.24 14.56
N LEU A 13 -15.88 24.28 14.16
CA LEU A 13 -14.77 24.14 13.22
C LEU A 13 -13.68 23.22 13.76
N HIS A 14 -13.29 23.37 15.02
CA HIS A 14 -12.29 22.50 15.65
C HIS A 14 -12.75 21.05 15.75
N LEU A 15 -14.01 20.80 16.08
CA LEU A 15 -14.58 19.44 16.13
C LEU A 15 -14.65 18.81 14.72
N ILE A 16 -14.91 19.60 13.68
CA ILE A 16 -14.85 19.16 12.29
C ILE A 16 -13.40 18.83 11.91
N PHE A 17 -12.44 19.71 12.22
CA PHE A 17 -11.02 19.48 11.92
C PHE A 17 -10.45 18.25 12.64
N LEU A 18 -10.78 18.05 13.92
CA LEU A 18 -10.36 16.89 14.71
C LEU A 18 -10.99 15.59 14.19
N ASN A 19 -12.26 15.60 13.78
CA ASN A 19 -12.89 14.42 13.16
C ASN A 19 -12.31 14.11 11.77
N CYS A 20 -12.03 15.13 10.96
CA CYS A 20 -11.46 14.92 9.63
C CYS A 20 -10.04 14.34 9.70
N TRP A 21 -9.19 14.85 10.59
CA TRP A 21 -7.82 14.34 10.74
C TRP A 21 -7.75 12.98 11.45
N GLY A 22 -8.59 12.77 12.48
CA GLY A 22 -8.71 11.47 13.15
C GLY A 22 -9.21 10.38 12.21
N GLY A 23 -10.17 10.70 11.34
CA GLY A 23 -10.67 9.80 10.30
C GLY A 23 -9.61 9.38 9.30
N ILE A 24 -8.79 10.33 8.82
CA ILE A 24 -7.70 10.05 7.86
C ILE A 24 -6.68 9.06 8.42
N ILE A 25 -6.30 9.18 9.69
CA ILE A 25 -5.35 8.27 10.33
C ILE A 25 -5.99 6.90 10.52
N TYR A 26 -7.23 6.85 11.05
CA TYR A 26 -7.98 5.60 11.25
C TYR A 26 -8.03 4.76 9.96
N TRP A 27 -8.32 5.37 8.82
CA TRP A 27 -8.49 4.65 7.55
C TRP A 27 -7.25 3.88 7.08
N LYS A 28 -6.06 4.27 7.53
CA LYS A 28 -4.81 3.58 7.18
C LYS A 28 -4.45 2.43 8.11
N HIS A 29 -5.11 2.31 9.26
CA HIS A 29 -4.84 1.28 10.26
C HIS A 29 -5.86 0.13 10.25
N PHE A 30 -7.11 0.36 9.84
CA PHE A 30 -8.14 -0.70 9.82
C PHE A 30 -8.29 -1.26 8.42
N ALA A 31 -8.20 -2.58 8.30
CA ALA A 31 -8.51 -3.27 7.05
C ALA A 31 -10.01 -3.15 6.75
N HIS A 32 -10.35 -2.71 5.55
CA HIS A 32 -11.71 -2.57 5.08
C HIS A 32 -12.01 -3.63 4.03
N GLU A 33 -13.07 -4.40 4.22
CA GLU A 33 -13.55 -5.35 3.22
C GLU A 33 -14.54 -4.70 2.27
N TYR A 34 -14.41 -5.06 0.99
CA TYR A 34 -15.47 -4.88 0.03
C TYR A 34 -16.15 -6.23 -0.22
N PRO A 35 -17.47 -6.34 0.00
CA PRO A 35 -18.18 -7.56 -0.32
C PRO A 35 -18.05 -7.83 -1.83
N ASP A 36 -17.77 -9.09 -2.16
CA ASP A 36 -17.57 -9.55 -3.54
C ASP A 36 -18.87 -9.51 -4.35
N LYS A 37 -19.23 -8.31 -4.81
CA LYS A 37 -20.45 -8.06 -5.58
C LYS A 37 -20.19 -7.86 -7.07
N THR A 38 -18.93 -7.59 -7.45
CA THR A 38 -18.55 -7.25 -8.83
C THR A 38 -17.59 -8.25 -9.46
N GLY A 39 -17.17 -9.28 -8.71
CA GLY A 39 -16.23 -10.28 -9.19
C GLY A 39 -14.86 -9.70 -9.52
N THR A 40 -14.47 -8.56 -8.93
CA THR A 40 -13.20 -7.90 -9.17
C THR A 40 -12.28 -8.01 -7.96
N TYR A 41 -10.99 -8.24 -8.24
CA TYR A 41 -10.01 -8.50 -7.20
C TYR A 41 -8.65 -7.85 -7.52
N ILE A 42 -7.90 -7.53 -6.47
CA ILE A 42 -6.45 -7.38 -6.54
C ILE A 42 -5.85 -8.74 -6.18
N ILE A 43 -5.01 -9.27 -7.07
CA ILE A 43 -4.38 -10.58 -6.92
C ILE A 43 -2.88 -10.41 -6.99
N PHE A 44 -2.17 -11.03 -6.06
CA PHE A 44 -0.71 -10.98 -6.07
C PHE A 44 -0.10 -12.22 -5.42
N SER A 45 1.10 -12.56 -5.88
CA SER A 45 1.95 -13.59 -5.29
C SER A 45 3.39 -13.14 -5.41
N VAL A 46 4.12 -13.22 -4.29
CA VAL A 46 5.53 -12.84 -4.23
C VAL A 46 6.35 -14.12 -4.09
N PRO A 47 7.32 -14.38 -4.98
CA PRO A 47 8.18 -15.55 -4.83
C PRO A 47 9.06 -15.42 -3.59
N SER A 48 9.38 -16.54 -2.93
CA SER A 48 10.31 -16.53 -1.80
C SER A 48 11.74 -16.18 -2.20
N LYS A 49 12.06 -16.25 -3.49
CA LYS A 49 13.41 -16.03 -4.01
C LYS A 49 13.38 -14.97 -5.10
N PHE A 50 14.12 -13.90 -4.87
CA PHE A 50 14.43 -12.89 -5.88
C PHE A 50 15.88 -13.05 -6.34
N MET A 51 16.12 -12.66 -7.58
CA MET A 51 17.47 -12.48 -8.13
C MET A 51 17.66 -10.99 -8.42
N PHE A 52 18.64 -10.38 -7.76
CA PHE A 52 19.10 -9.02 -8.03
C PHE A 52 20.47 -9.10 -8.69
N GLU A 53 20.53 -8.96 -10.01
CA GLU A 53 21.72 -9.29 -10.80
C GLU A 53 22.19 -10.72 -10.43
N ASP A 54 23.36 -10.88 -9.80
CA ASP A 54 23.92 -12.18 -9.39
C ASP A 54 23.64 -12.55 -7.93
N GLN A 55 22.91 -11.70 -7.18
CA GLN A 55 22.65 -11.91 -5.77
C GLN A 55 21.26 -12.49 -5.53
N LYS A 56 21.24 -13.69 -4.97
CA LYS A 56 20.02 -14.34 -4.51
C LYS A 56 19.54 -13.73 -3.20
N PHE A 57 18.27 -13.37 -3.15
CA PHE A 57 17.60 -12.85 -1.97
C PHE A 57 16.45 -13.79 -1.61
N ASP A 58 16.44 -14.30 -0.38
CA ASP A 58 15.45 -15.27 0.09
C ASP A 58 14.62 -14.63 1.21
N ILE A 59 13.30 -14.73 1.09
CA ILE A 59 12.32 -14.22 2.05
C ILE A 59 11.25 -15.28 2.32
N SER A 60 10.83 -15.37 3.58
CA SER A 60 9.67 -16.20 3.96
C SER A 60 8.42 -15.36 4.17
N LYS A 61 8.60 -14.10 4.58
CA LYS A 61 7.55 -13.15 4.93
C LYS A 61 7.99 -11.73 4.58
N PHE A 62 7.02 -10.85 4.36
CA PHE A 62 7.24 -9.46 3.98
C PHE A 62 6.08 -8.61 4.48
N ASP A 63 6.29 -7.32 4.67
CA ASP A 63 5.21 -6.41 5.05
C ASP A 63 4.60 -5.76 3.80
N GLY A 64 3.28 -5.61 3.78
CA GLY A 64 2.52 -5.07 2.68
C GLY A 64 1.41 -4.14 3.16
N ARG A 65 1.22 -3.03 2.47
CA ARG A 65 0.11 -2.10 2.67
C ARG A 65 -0.54 -1.86 1.33
N LEU A 66 -1.80 -2.25 1.23
CA LEU A 66 -2.59 -2.04 0.04
C LEU A 66 -3.67 -1.04 0.37
N TYR A 67 -3.70 0.06 -0.37
CA TYR A 67 -4.64 1.14 -0.18
C TYR A 67 -5.48 1.36 -1.43
N TYR A 68 -6.74 1.73 -1.19
CA TYR A 68 -7.74 2.03 -2.20
C TYR A 68 -8.40 3.37 -1.88
N GLU A 69 -8.61 4.20 -2.89
CA GLU A 69 -9.36 5.46 -2.78
C GLU A 69 -10.86 5.18 -2.72
N ASP A 70 -11.47 5.34 -1.54
CA ASP A 70 -12.90 5.15 -1.32
C ASP A 70 -13.70 6.38 -1.76
N LYS A 71 -14.12 6.39 -3.02
CA LYS A 71 -14.89 7.47 -3.62
C LYS A 71 -16.30 7.67 -3.03
N GLU A 72 -16.82 6.70 -2.27
CA GLU A 72 -18.14 6.81 -1.65
C GLU A 72 -18.09 7.62 -0.35
N ARG A 73 -16.91 7.73 0.28
CA ARG A 73 -16.69 8.52 1.50
C ARG A 73 -16.34 9.96 1.18
N LEU A 74 -16.69 10.84 2.13
CA LEU A 74 -16.30 12.24 2.08
C LEU A 74 -14.77 12.37 2.01
N PHE A 75 -14.29 13.21 1.09
CA PHE A 75 -12.87 13.44 0.79
C PHE A 75 -12.12 12.29 0.10
N SER A 76 -12.82 11.24 -0.32
CA SER A 76 -12.26 10.12 -1.10
C SER A 76 -10.94 9.58 -0.53
N PRO A 77 -10.94 9.09 0.72
CA PRO A 77 -9.71 8.72 1.38
C PRO A 77 -9.08 7.44 0.84
N LEU A 78 -7.77 7.35 0.99
CA LEU A 78 -7.04 6.09 0.86
C LEU A 78 -7.28 5.23 2.11
N ILE A 79 -8.01 4.15 1.96
CA ILE A 79 -8.32 3.18 3.03
C ILE A 79 -7.48 1.91 2.85
N LEU A 80 -7.08 1.28 3.95
CA LEU A 80 -6.34 0.01 3.94
C LEU A 80 -7.29 -1.13 3.53
N ILE A 81 -6.91 -1.89 2.50
CA ILE A 81 -7.66 -3.04 1.94
C ILE A 81 -6.90 -4.36 2.11
N ASN A 82 -5.98 -4.46 3.07
CA ASN A 82 -5.36 -5.74 3.39
C ASN A 82 -6.43 -6.80 3.75
N PRO A 83 -6.15 -8.10 3.60
CA PRO A 83 -7.07 -9.15 4.04
C PRO A 83 -7.40 -8.97 5.52
N VAL A 84 -8.70 -9.01 5.87
CA VAL A 84 -9.09 -8.90 7.27
C VAL A 84 -8.63 -10.12 8.02
N ARG A 85 -7.96 -9.84 9.13
CA ARG A 85 -7.58 -10.80 10.14
C ARG A 85 -8.39 -10.41 11.36
N ASN A 86 -8.98 -11.39 12.06
CA ASN A 86 -9.83 -11.18 13.24
C ASN A 86 -9.05 -10.61 14.43
N PHE A 87 -8.49 -9.41 14.26
CA PHE A 87 -7.67 -8.70 15.20
C PHE A 87 -8.53 -7.75 16.02
N ASP A 88 -8.20 -7.63 17.30
CA ASP A 88 -8.81 -6.61 18.14
C ASP A 88 -8.38 -5.19 17.73
N PHE A 89 -9.01 -4.18 18.32
CA PHE A 89 -8.73 -2.78 18.02
C PHE A 89 -7.25 -2.41 18.22
N PHE A 90 -6.59 -2.89 19.27
CA PHE A 90 -5.19 -2.55 19.55
C PHE A 90 -4.25 -3.24 18.57
N GLN A 91 -4.57 -4.47 18.17
CA GLN A 91 -3.83 -5.20 17.15
C GLN A 91 -3.97 -4.54 15.77
N GLN A 92 -5.14 -4.00 15.42
CA GLN A 92 -5.31 -3.22 14.19
C GLN A 92 -4.67 -1.83 14.29
N TRP A 93 -4.65 -1.19 15.44
CA TRP A 93 -4.05 0.15 15.55
C TRP A 93 -2.52 0.09 15.62
N TYR A 94 -1.97 -0.80 16.45
CA TYR A 94 -0.55 -0.85 16.81
C TYR A 94 0.16 -2.13 16.33
N GLY A 95 -0.57 -3.16 15.93
CA GLY A 95 0.02 -4.43 15.54
C GLY A 95 0.60 -4.40 14.12
N GLY A 96 1.85 -4.82 13.97
CA GLY A 96 2.48 -4.99 12.66
C GLY A 96 1.94 -6.19 11.87
N ASN A 97 1.37 -7.19 12.56
CA ASN A 97 0.95 -8.47 11.96
C ASN A 97 -0.16 -8.35 10.90
N GLN A 98 -0.90 -7.24 10.86
CA GLN A 98 -1.90 -6.96 9.82
C GLN A 98 -1.28 -6.61 8.46
N PHE A 99 -0.01 -6.20 8.47
CA PHE A 99 0.75 -5.92 7.26
C PHE A 99 1.55 -7.13 6.80
N LEU A 100 1.62 -8.22 7.59
CA LEU A 100 2.51 -9.33 7.32
C LEU A 100 1.95 -10.31 6.29
N PHE A 101 2.63 -10.50 5.17
CA PHE A 101 2.33 -11.51 4.14
C PHE A 101 3.43 -12.58 4.07
N PHE A 102 3.11 -13.72 3.48
CA PHE A 102 4.00 -14.85 3.29
C PHE A 102 4.36 -15.01 1.82
N ALA A 103 5.62 -15.36 1.55
CA ALA A 103 6.06 -15.62 0.19
C ALA A 103 5.52 -16.96 -0.33
N ASN A 104 5.44 -17.10 -1.66
CA ASN A 104 4.81 -18.21 -2.39
C ASN A 104 3.32 -18.42 -2.06
N CYS A 105 2.66 -17.40 -1.52
CA CYS A 105 1.23 -17.39 -1.27
C CYS A 105 0.52 -16.51 -2.31
N ILE A 106 -0.65 -16.97 -2.76
CA ILE A 106 -1.54 -16.14 -3.57
C ILE A 106 -2.51 -15.43 -2.63
N TYR A 107 -2.54 -14.11 -2.74
CA TYR A 107 -3.47 -13.25 -2.05
C TYR A 107 -4.49 -12.73 -3.05
N LYS A 108 -5.77 -12.80 -2.67
CA LYS A 108 -6.91 -12.34 -3.43
C LYS A 108 -7.72 -11.38 -2.55
N ILE A 109 -7.86 -10.15 -2.98
CA ILE A 109 -8.52 -9.08 -2.21
C ILE A 109 -9.63 -8.50 -3.06
N SER A 110 -10.87 -8.60 -2.58
CA SER A 110 -12.04 -8.03 -3.26
C SER A 110 -11.98 -6.51 -3.24
N VAL A 111 -12.28 -5.90 -4.39
CA VAL A 111 -12.35 -4.45 -4.57
C VAL A 111 -13.59 -4.10 -5.40
N PRO A 112 -14.02 -2.84 -5.46
CA PRO A 112 -15.07 -2.44 -6.39
C PRO A 112 -14.52 -2.27 -7.83
N ALA A 113 -15.37 -2.54 -8.82
CA ALA A 113 -15.11 -2.17 -10.21
C ALA A 113 -15.13 -0.64 -10.40
N GLY A 114 -14.48 -0.17 -11.47
CA GLY A 114 -14.40 1.24 -11.86
C GLY A 114 -12.99 1.81 -11.79
N GLU A 115 -12.87 3.11 -12.07
CA GLU A 115 -11.61 3.83 -11.91
C GLU A 115 -11.42 4.22 -10.46
N SER A 116 -10.26 3.92 -9.87
CA SER A 116 -9.87 4.45 -8.57
C SER A 116 -8.35 4.58 -8.44
N SER A 117 -7.90 5.37 -7.46
CA SER A 117 -6.49 5.42 -7.09
C SER A 117 -6.14 4.27 -6.16
N TYR A 118 -5.05 3.58 -6.47
CA TYR A 118 -4.48 2.51 -5.67
C TYR A 118 -3.06 2.90 -5.25
N GLU A 119 -2.67 2.50 -4.04
CA GLU A 119 -1.32 2.64 -3.52
C GLU A 119 -0.91 1.31 -2.88
N PHE A 120 0.15 0.71 -3.41
CA PHE A 120 0.70 -0.54 -2.96
C PHE A 120 2.10 -0.29 -2.44
N GLU A 121 2.37 -0.70 -1.21
CA GLU A 121 3.68 -0.60 -0.57
C GLU A 121 4.07 -1.97 -0.05
N PHE A 122 5.27 -2.43 -0.37
CA PHE A 122 5.80 -3.69 0.12
C PHE A 122 7.24 -3.52 0.62
N ASP A 123 7.49 -3.99 1.83
CA ASP A 123 8.81 -4.04 2.46
C ASP A 123 9.24 -5.50 2.58
N PHE A 124 10.31 -5.86 1.86
CA PHE A 124 10.86 -7.21 1.82
C PHE A 124 12.04 -7.38 2.80
N GLY A 125 12.32 -6.38 3.63
CA GLY A 125 13.45 -6.31 4.55
C GLY A 125 14.78 -5.98 3.88
N LYS A 126 15.85 -5.80 4.67
CA LYS A 126 17.23 -5.56 4.21
C LYS A 126 17.32 -4.44 3.14
N GLU A 127 16.62 -3.33 3.40
CA GLU A 127 16.57 -2.14 2.51
C GLU A 127 15.95 -2.39 1.12
N THR A 128 15.20 -3.48 0.95
CA THR A 128 14.50 -3.80 -0.29
C THR A 128 13.02 -3.45 -0.19
N TYR A 129 12.59 -2.44 -0.94
CA TYR A 129 11.21 -1.98 -0.95
C TYR A 129 10.63 -1.90 -2.37
N GLY A 130 9.31 -2.00 -2.47
CA GLY A 130 8.55 -1.73 -3.68
C GLY A 130 7.37 -0.83 -3.38
N SER A 131 7.11 0.15 -4.25
CA SER A 131 5.92 1.00 -4.13
C SER A 131 5.37 1.34 -5.51
N LEU A 132 4.04 1.33 -5.62
CA LEU A 132 3.31 1.75 -6.80
C LEU A 132 2.08 2.53 -6.37
N ARG A 133 1.96 3.77 -6.86
CA ARG A 133 0.74 4.57 -6.74
C ARG A 133 0.21 4.93 -8.11
N LYS A 134 -1.00 4.50 -8.45
CA LYS A 134 -1.56 4.68 -9.79
C LYS A 134 -3.08 4.66 -9.79
N LYS A 135 -3.67 5.40 -10.73
CA LYS A 135 -5.10 5.25 -11.06
C LYS A 135 -5.28 4.04 -11.97
N ILE A 136 -6.19 3.15 -11.60
CA ILE A 136 -6.48 1.92 -12.32
C ILE A 136 -7.98 1.88 -12.59
N LEU A 137 -8.34 1.66 -13.84
CA LEU A 137 -9.71 1.35 -14.27
C LEU A 137 -9.86 -0.17 -14.32
N ILE A 138 -10.61 -0.74 -13.37
CA ILE A 138 -10.90 -2.17 -13.33
C ILE A 138 -12.31 -2.38 -13.90
N PRO A 139 -12.46 -2.99 -15.09
CA PRO A 139 -13.79 -3.36 -15.59
C PRO A 139 -14.47 -4.35 -14.64
N SER A 140 -15.80 -4.44 -14.70
CA SER A 140 -16.53 -5.51 -13.99
C SER A 140 -16.02 -6.88 -14.40
N ASP A 141 -16.02 -7.83 -13.47
CA ASP A 141 -15.54 -9.21 -13.65
C ASP A 141 -14.07 -9.31 -14.10
N HIS A 142 -13.26 -8.27 -13.86
CA HIS A 142 -11.81 -8.29 -14.08
C HIS A 142 -11.03 -8.16 -12.77
N SER A 143 -9.83 -8.73 -12.76
CA SER A 143 -8.89 -8.66 -11.66
C SER A 143 -7.60 -7.97 -12.08
N VAL A 144 -7.02 -7.23 -11.16
CA VAL A 144 -5.67 -6.68 -11.29
C VAL A 144 -4.70 -7.71 -10.75
N ILE A 145 -3.70 -8.10 -11.54
CA ILE A 145 -2.63 -9.01 -11.12
C ILE A 145 -1.35 -8.19 -10.92
N LEU A 146 -0.90 -8.06 -9.67
CA LEU A 146 0.36 -7.38 -9.37
C LEU A 146 1.55 -8.30 -9.68
N LYS A 147 2.57 -7.72 -10.30
CA LYS A 147 3.84 -8.36 -10.64
C LYS A 147 4.99 -7.66 -9.94
N PHE A 148 5.98 -8.43 -9.51
CA PHE A 148 7.12 -7.94 -8.74
C PHE A 148 8.41 -8.22 -9.52
N ASN A 149 9.05 -7.16 -9.99
CA ASN A 149 10.25 -7.22 -10.81
C ASN A 149 11.45 -6.69 -10.01
N PRO A 150 12.34 -7.54 -9.48
CA PRO A 150 13.53 -7.09 -8.78
C PRO A 150 14.46 -6.34 -9.74
N LYS A 151 14.91 -5.14 -9.35
CA LYS A 151 15.83 -4.30 -10.12
C LYS A 151 16.91 -3.72 -9.20
N VAL A 152 18.09 -3.50 -9.77
CA VAL A 152 19.14 -2.70 -9.14
C VAL A 152 19.12 -1.33 -9.82
N VAL A 153 19.00 -0.28 -9.03
CA VAL A 153 19.03 1.10 -9.52
C VAL A 153 20.21 1.85 -8.95
N GLU A 154 20.81 2.70 -9.76
CA GLU A 154 21.93 3.55 -9.39
C GLU A 154 21.39 4.91 -8.97
N VAL A 155 21.56 5.24 -7.69
CA VAL A 155 21.09 6.50 -7.12
C VAL A 155 22.30 7.37 -6.80
N PRO A 156 22.38 8.61 -7.34
CA PRO A 156 23.41 9.54 -6.94
C PRO A 156 23.19 9.96 -5.49
N PHE A 157 24.16 9.67 -4.63
CA PHE A 157 24.14 10.02 -3.22
C PHE A 157 25.15 11.13 -2.94
N ILE A 158 24.67 12.26 -2.45
CA ILE A 158 25.50 13.35 -1.94
C ILE A 158 25.42 13.29 -0.42
N HIS A 159 26.57 13.33 0.27
CA HIS A 159 26.58 13.24 1.72
C HIS A 159 25.82 14.43 2.34
N PRO A 160 24.99 14.24 3.39
CA PRO A 160 24.19 15.33 3.97
C PRO A 160 25.01 16.53 4.43
N PHE A 161 26.25 16.31 4.89
CA PHE A 161 27.17 17.39 5.27
C PHE A 161 27.60 18.25 4.07
N ASP A 162 27.79 17.65 2.89
CA ASP A 162 28.16 18.39 1.67
C ASP A 162 26.98 19.22 1.15
N GLN A 163 25.76 18.69 1.28
CA GLN A 163 24.53 19.44 1.03
C GLN A 163 24.36 20.61 2.01
N ALA A 164 24.58 20.37 3.31
CA ALA A 164 24.41 21.39 4.36
C ALA A 164 25.48 22.48 4.33
N SER A 165 26.71 22.15 3.92
CA SER A 165 27.81 23.11 3.78
C SER A 165 27.74 23.93 2.48
N GLY A 166 26.81 23.61 1.57
CA GLY A 166 26.66 24.32 0.30
C GLY A 166 27.82 24.07 -0.67
N ASN A 167 28.55 22.96 -0.51
CA ASN A 167 29.67 22.61 -1.38
C ASN A 167 29.15 22.18 -2.76
N ARG A 168 29.15 23.13 -3.71
CA ARG A 168 28.67 22.89 -5.10
C ARG A 168 29.56 21.95 -5.91
N ASN A 169 30.76 21.61 -5.42
CA ASN A 169 31.71 20.74 -6.09
C ASN A 169 31.69 19.31 -5.55
N ALA A 170 30.77 18.98 -4.64
CA ALA A 170 30.65 17.63 -4.13
C ALA A 170 30.19 16.68 -5.25
N GLU A 171 31.07 15.76 -5.64
CA GLU A 171 30.73 14.73 -6.63
C GLU A 171 29.78 13.70 -6.01
N PRO A 172 28.68 13.35 -6.68
CA PRO A 172 27.75 12.34 -6.17
C PRO A 172 28.41 10.96 -6.18
N ILE A 173 28.35 10.27 -5.05
CA ILE A 173 28.73 8.86 -4.94
C ILE A 173 27.57 8.04 -5.50
N ILE A 174 27.81 7.25 -6.55
CA ILE A 174 26.78 6.35 -7.09
C ILE A 174 26.59 5.18 -6.12
N LYS A 175 25.39 5.08 -5.53
CA LYS A 175 25.00 3.93 -4.69
C LYS A 175 24.03 3.04 -5.45
N LYS A 176 24.29 1.73 -5.44
CA LYS A 176 23.36 0.72 -5.96
C LYS A 176 22.32 0.37 -4.91
N TRP A 177 21.05 0.56 -5.23
CA TRP A 177 19.91 0.23 -4.38
C TRP A 177 19.14 -0.94 -5.00
N LYS A 178 18.69 -1.87 -4.17
CA LYS A 178 17.85 -2.99 -4.60
C LYS A 178 16.40 -2.60 -4.39
N ILE A 179 15.65 -2.49 -5.48
CA ILE A 179 14.23 -2.15 -5.43
C ILE A 179 13.41 -3.23 -6.11
N VAL A 180 12.17 -3.39 -5.68
CA VAL A 180 11.21 -4.25 -6.37
C VAL A 180 10.24 -3.34 -7.10
N GLU A 181 10.36 -3.28 -8.42
CA GLU A 181 9.40 -2.57 -9.25
C GLU A 181 8.09 -3.36 -9.28
N ILE A 182 6.98 -2.67 -9.02
CA ILE A 182 5.65 -3.26 -9.05
C ILE A 182 4.98 -2.83 -10.34
N ASP A 183 4.53 -3.81 -11.11
CA ASP A 183 3.72 -3.61 -12.31
C ASP A 183 2.39 -4.35 -12.16
N PHE A 184 1.47 -4.15 -13.10
CA PHE A 184 0.19 -4.85 -13.07
C PHE A 184 -0.38 -5.12 -14.46
N ASP A 185 -1.13 -6.20 -14.54
CA ASP A 185 -2.01 -6.51 -15.67
C ASP A 185 -3.46 -6.54 -15.20
N ILE A 186 -4.39 -6.45 -16.15
CA ILE A 186 -5.83 -6.61 -15.90
C ILE A 186 -6.33 -7.79 -16.75
N TYR A 187 -6.94 -8.79 -16.10
CA TYR A 187 -7.48 -9.99 -16.75
C TYR A 187 -8.91 -10.27 -16.32
N PRO A 188 -9.72 -10.95 -17.14
CA PRO A 188 -10.99 -11.49 -16.69
C PRO A 188 -10.80 -12.40 -15.48
N SER A 189 -11.57 -12.19 -14.41
CA SER A 189 -11.45 -12.93 -13.14
C SER A 189 -11.68 -14.44 -13.34
N SER A 190 -12.46 -14.83 -14.34
CA SER A 190 -12.70 -16.24 -14.71
C SER A 190 -11.46 -16.97 -15.24
N GLN A 191 -10.44 -16.24 -15.70
CA GLN A 191 -9.20 -16.82 -16.23
C GLN A 191 -8.13 -16.99 -15.16
N VAL A 192 -8.31 -16.41 -13.97
CA VAL A 192 -7.34 -16.54 -12.88
C VAL A 192 -7.59 -17.83 -12.13
N LYS A 193 -6.76 -18.85 -12.41
CA LYS A 193 -6.73 -20.09 -11.62
C LYS A 193 -5.92 -19.87 -10.35
N LEU A 194 -6.56 -20.07 -9.19
CA LEU A 194 -5.93 -19.95 -7.88
C LEU A 194 -5.62 -21.35 -7.36
N ASP A 195 -4.33 -21.70 -7.30
CA ASP A 195 -3.93 -23.06 -6.93
C ASP A 195 -3.90 -23.29 -5.40
N SER A 196 -3.83 -22.22 -4.59
CA SER A 196 -4.08 -22.26 -3.13
C SER A 196 -4.09 -20.85 -2.52
N GLU A 197 -5.18 -20.46 -1.85
CA GLU A 197 -5.26 -19.20 -1.08
C GLU A 197 -4.67 -19.37 0.34
N CYS A 198 -3.93 -18.37 0.82
CA CYS A 198 -3.30 -18.40 2.15
C CYS A 198 -4.15 -17.74 3.24
N LEU A 199 -5.45 -18.06 3.31
CA LEU A 199 -6.41 -17.34 4.16
C LEU A 199 -6.23 -17.50 5.68
N ASN A 200 -5.34 -18.37 6.19
CA ASN A 200 -5.25 -18.65 7.64
C ASN A 200 -3.84 -19.10 8.13
N ARG A 201 -2.74 -18.48 7.68
CA ARG A 201 -1.40 -18.72 8.25
C ARG A 201 -0.88 -17.54 9.04
#